data_AF-A0A2S4XI11-F1
#
_entry.id   AF-A0A2S4XI11-F1
#
_cell.length_a   1.000
_cell.length_b   1.000
_cell.length_c   1.000
_cell.angle_alpha   90.00
_cell.angle_beta   90.00
_cell.angle_gamma   90.00
#
_symmetry.space_group_name_H-M   'P 1'
#
loop_
_entity.id
_entity.type
_entity.pdbx_description
1 polymer ?
#
loop_
_entity_poly.entity_id
_entity_poly.type
_entity_poly.pdbx_seq_one_letter_code
_entity_poly.pdbx_strand_id
1 'polypeptide(L)' 'MKAYIVGVGMTKFEKPETRDRQYWDMAREAGGAALADAGIAYDQVEQVPVGYCHQAST' A
#
# COMPACT_ATOMS: atom_id res chain seq x y z
N MET A 1 -6.44 -1.14 25.77
CA MET A 1 -6.55 -1.86 24.48
C MET A 1 -5.13 -2.13 23.97
N LYS A 2 -4.88 -3.27 23.32
CA LYS A 2 -3.56 -3.60 22.73
C LYS A 2 -3.69 -3.60 21.21
N ALA A 3 -2.66 -3.14 20.52
CA ALA A 3 -2.58 -3.13 19.07
C ALA A 3 -1.40 -3.99 18.62
N TYR A 4 -1.56 -4.65 17.48
CA TYR A 4 -0.55 -5.55 16.91
C TYR A 4 -0.36 -5.20 15.43
N ILE A 5 0.89 -5.29 14.97
CA ILE A 5 1.20 -5.24 13.54
C ILE A 5 1.36 -6.69 13.10
N VAL A 6 0.46 -7.13 12.22
CA VAL A 6 0.37 -8.53 11.80
C VAL A 6 0.91 -8.76 10.40
N GLY A 7 1.11 -7.70 9.60
CA GLY A 7 1.76 -7.82 8.30
C GLY A 7 2.24 -6.48 7.76
N VAL A 8 3.24 -6.52 6.89
CA VAL A 8 3.81 -5.34 6.22
C VAL A 8 4.00 -5.59 4.72
N GLY A 9 3.84 -4.54 3.92
CA GLY A 9 3.96 -4.64 2.47
C GLY A 9 4.35 -3.29 1.87
N MET A 10 5.22 -3.33 0.86
CA MET A 10 5.76 -2.14 0.23
C MET A 10 6.07 -2.43 -1.24
N THR A 11 5.70 -1.51 -2.12
CA THR A 11 6.15 -1.56 -3.52
C THR A 11 7.60 -1.17 -3.63
N LYS A 12 8.29 -1.70 -4.63
CA LYS A 12 9.66 -1.27 -4.92
C LYS A 12 9.75 0.25 -5.10
N PHE A 13 10.72 0.87 -4.44
CA PHE A 13 11.06 2.27 -4.66
C PHE A 13 11.82 2.39 -5.99
N GLU A 14 11.28 3.17 -6.91
CA GLU A 14 11.81 3.32 -8.26
C GLU A 14 11.91 4.81 -8.60
N LYS A 15 12.86 5.16 -9.48
CA LYS A 15 13.01 6.53 -9.94
C LYS A 15 11.71 6.96 -10.64
N PRO A 16 11.21 8.18 -10.38
CA PRO A 16 10.07 8.74 -11.12
C PRO A 16 10.28 8.61 -12.64
N GLU A 17 9.19 8.40 -13.37
CA GLU A 17 9.15 8.27 -14.85
C GLU A 17 9.80 7.01 -15.45
N THR A 18 10.25 6.05 -14.63
CA THR A 18 10.84 4.79 -15.15
C THR A 18 9.82 3.76 -15.60
N ARG A 19 8.56 3.86 -15.15
CA ARG A 19 7.47 2.95 -15.50
C ARG A 19 6.18 3.74 -15.71
N ASP A 20 5.44 3.37 -16.76
CA ASP A 20 4.06 3.83 -16.96
C ASP A 20 3.13 3.01 -16.06
N ARG A 21 3.06 3.40 -14.79
CA ARG A 21 2.19 2.77 -13.79
C ARG A 21 1.53 3.82 -12.92
N GLN A 22 0.29 3.53 -12.54
CA GLN A 22 -0.53 4.46 -11.80
C GLN A 22 -0.42 4.19 -10.30
N TYR A 23 -0.70 5.20 -9.48
CA TYR A 23 -0.54 5.09 -8.02
C TYR A 23 -1.45 4.01 -7.39
N TRP A 24 -2.62 3.74 -7.97
CA TRP A 24 -3.51 2.67 -7.49
C TRP A 24 -2.93 1.27 -7.73
N ASP A 25 -2.16 1.07 -8.80
CA ASP A 25 -1.48 -0.20 -9.05
C ASP A 25 -0.40 -0.42 -7.99
N MET A 26 0.30 0.65 -7.60
CA MET A 26 1.26 0.62 -6.50
C MET A 26 0.58 0.30 -5.17
N ALA A 27 -0.52 1.00 -4.85
CA ALA A 27 -1.27 0.74 -3.63
C ALA A 27 -1.78 -0.71 -3.56
N ARG A 28 -2.24 -1.26 -4.69
CA ARG A 28 -2.68 -2.65 -4.79
C ARG A 28 -1.54 -3.65 -4.55
N GLU A 29 -0.36 -3.41 -5.12
CA GLU A 29 0.83 -4.24 -4.93
C GLU A 29 1.27 -4.24 -3.46
N ALA A 30 1.45 -3.06 -2.86
CA ALA A 30 1.88 -2.94 -1.46
C ALA A 30 0.83 -3.48 -0.47
N GLY A 31 -0.44 -3.10 -0.66
CA GLY A 31 -1.53 -3.54 0.21
C GLY A 31 -1.78 -5.04 0.11
N GLY A 32 -1.72 -5.61 -1.10
CA GLY A 32 -1.83 -7.05 -1.30
C GLY A 32 -0.70 -7.83 -0.62
N ALA A 33 0.53 -7.33 -0.70
CA ALA A 33 1.67 -7.93 0.01
C ALA A 33 1.48 -7.90 1.54
N ALA A 34 0.99 -6.78 2.08
CA ALA A 34 0.75 -6.64 3.52
C ALA A 34 -0.35 -7.61 4.02
N LEU A 35 -1.42 -7.79 3.25
CA LEU A 35 -2.49 -8.74 3.57
C LEU A 35 -2.00 -10.19 3.48
N ALA A 36 -1.17 -10.51 2.48
CA ALA A 36 -0.58 -11.84 2.34
C ALA A 36 0.37 -12.17 3.50
N ASP A 37 1.19 -11.21 3.94
CA ASP A 37 2.08 -11.35 5.10
C ASP A 37 1.28 -11.52 6.41
N ALA A 38 0.16 -10.80 6.55
CA ALA A 38 -0.77 -10.95 7.65
C ALA A 38 -1.62 -12.23 7.62
N GLY A 39 -1.69 -12.91 6.47
CA GLY A 39 -2.51 -14.10 6.27
C GLY A 39 -4.02 -13.85 6.35
N ILE A 40 -4.48 -12.63 6.06
CA ILE A 40 -5.90 -12.26 6.12
C ILE A 40 -6.45 -11.96 4.72
N ALA A 41 -7.75 -12.17 4.55
CA ALA A 41 -8.45 -11.82 3.33
C ALA A 41 -8.97 -10.38 3.37
N TYR A 42 -9.13 -9.76 2.20
CA TYR A 42 -9.53 -8.35 2.09
C TYR A 42 -10.95 -8.09 2.65
N ASP A 43 -11.83 -9.08 2.62
CA ASP A 43 -13.19 -9.02 3.18
C ASP A 43 -13.22 -8.90 4.71
N GLN A 44 -12.11 -9.20 5.39
CA GLN A 44 -11.95 -9.04 6.83
C GLN A 44 -11.53 -7.61 7.22
N VAL A 45 -11.23 -6.75 6.25
CA VAL A 45 -10.77 -5.37 6.48
C VAL A 45 -11.95 -4.44 6.64
N GLU A 46 -12.13 -3.87 7.84
CA GLU A 46 -13.22 -2.93 8.13
C GLU A 46 -12.89 -1.49 7.70
N GLN A 47 -11.63 -1.08 7.80
CA GLN A 47 -11.18 0.29 7.58
C GLN A 47 -9.79 0.32 6.95
N VAL A 48 -9.59 1.27 6.03
CA VAL A 48 -8.29 1.49 5.37
C VAL A 48 -7.95 2.98 5.42
N PRO A 49 -7.05 3.42 6.31
CA PRO A 49 -6.52 4.78 6.28
C PRO A 49 -5.44 4.91 5.20
N VAL A 50 -5.54 5.95 4.36
CA VAL A 50 -4.59 6.19 3.25
C VAL A 50 -4.10 7.64 3.30
N GLY A 51 -2.79 7.83 3.19
CA GLY A 51 -2.16 9.14 3.00
C GLY A 51 -1.73 9.30 1.55
N TYR A 52 -2.13 10.40 0.91
CA TYR A 52 -1.68 10.77 -0.43
C TYR A 52 -1.18 12.21 -0.42
N CYS A 53 0.10 12.39 -0.76
CA CYS A 53 0.69 13.70 -0.96
C CYS A 53 1.03 13.86 -2.44
N HIS A 54 0.37 14.81 -3.08
CA HIS A 54 0.74 15.26 -4.42
C HIS A 54 1.14 16.72 -4.35
N GLN A 55 2.41 16.99 -4.58
CA GLN A 55 2.88 18.34 -4.88
C GLN A 55 3.30 18.35 -6.34
N ALA A 56 2.54 19.07 -7.16
CA ALA A 56 3.03 19.51 -8.45
C ALA A 56 4.16 20.51 -8.18
N SER A 57 5.41 20.10 -8.41
CA SER A 57 6.52 21.05 -8.54
C SER A 57 6.27 21.84 -9.82
N THR A 58 5.71 23.03 -9.68
CA THR A 58 5.69 24.06 -10.74
C THR A 58 6.90 24.97 -10.55
#